data_AF-A0A6H9S3V3-F1
#
_entry.id   AF-A0A6H9S3V3-F1
#
_cell.length_a   1.000
_cell.length_b   1.000
_cell.length_c   1.000
_cell.angle_alpha   90.00
_cell.angle_beta   90.00
_cell.angle_gamma   90.00
#
_symmetry.space_group_name_H-M   'P 1'
#
loop_
_entity.id
_entity.type
_entity.pdbx_description
1 polymer ?
#
loop_
_entity_poly.entity_id
_entity_poly.type
_entity_poly.pdbx_seq_one_letter_code
_entity_poly.pdbx_strand_id
1 'polypeptide(L)'
;MPYKPNDLLSRHFENHGHDLTRKVEEQLNLVSPNSPNLPIYRDMILTVLRMAQEDHNRWNAKITLQALRELEHAFRTLEQFKGRRKVTVFGSARTPIEHPLYGLARELGAA
;
A
#
# COMPACT_ATOMS: atom_id res chain seq x y z
N MET A 1 4.66 9.54 -11.58
CA MET A 1 3.73 10.69 -11.60
C MET A 1 4.03 11.55 -10.39
N PRO A 2 4.04 12.89 -10.50
CA PRO A 2 4.20 13.73 -9.33
C PRO A 2 3.01 13.51 -8.39
N TYR A 3 3.30 13.32 -7.11
CA TYR A 3 2.26 13.26 -6.09
C TYR A 3 1.52 14.60 -6.00
N LYS A 4 0.19 14.55 -5.88
CA LYS A 4 -0.67 15.71 -5.68
C LYS A 4 -1.35 15.58 -4.32
N PRO A 5 -1.10 16.51 -3.38
CA PRO A 5 -1.75 16.50 -2.08
C PRO A 5 -3.28 16.55 -2.17
N ASN A 6 -3.95 15.91 -1.22
CA ASN A 6 -5.40 15.99 -1.08
C ASN A 6 -5.81 17.16 -0.18
N ASP A 7 -5.77 18.37 -0.74
CA ASP A 7 -6.09 19.61 -0.02
C ASP A 7 -7.53 19.64 0.52
N LEU A 8 -8.47 18.96 -0.15
CA LEU A 8 -9.87 18.86 0.29
C LEU A 8 -10.00 18.10 1.60
N LEU A 9 -9.23 17.02 1.75
CA LEU A 9 -9.23 16.18 2.95
C LEU A 9 -8.62 16.91 4.15
N SER A 10 -7.54 17.65 3.91
CA SER A 10 -6.90 18.47 4.95
C SER A 10 -7.85 19.57 5.44
N ARG A 11 -8.49 20.30 4.51
CA ARG A 11 -9.51 21.31 4.85
C ARG A 11 -10.73 20.73 5.54
N HIS A 12 -11.15 19.52 5.17
CA HIS A 12 -12.25 18.84 5.86
C HIS A 12 -11.96 18.72 7.35
N PHE A 13 -10.79 18.23 7.74
CA PHE A 13 -10.44 18.11 9.16
C PHE A 13 -10.18 19.45 9.87
N GLU A 14 -9.57 20.42 9.19
CA GLU A 14 -9.37 21.78 9.71
C GLU A 14 -10.72 22.45 10.05
N ASN A 15 -11.71 22.32 9.17
CA ASN A 15 -13.02 22.96 9.33
C ASN A 15 -13.88 22.33 10.43
N HIS A 16 -13.63 21.07 10.81
CA HIS A 16 -14.35 20.40 11.90
C HIS A 16 -13.76 20.69 13.29
N GLY A 17 -12.87 21.69 13.41
CA GLY A 17 -12.35 22.16 14.69
C GLY A 17 -11.39 21.18 15.38
N HIS A 18 -10.98 20.11 14.69
CA HIS A 18 -10.03 19.16 15.20
C HIS A 18 -8.66 19.40 14.57
N ASP A 19 -7.69 19.64 15.44
CA ASP A 19 -6.28 19.77 15.14
C ASP A 19 -5.62 18.42 14.77
N LEU A 20 -6.35 17.58 14.03
CA LEU A 20 -5.95 16.23 13.65
C LEU A 20 -4.83 16.28 12.61
N THR A 21 -4.90 17.19 11.64
CA THR A 21 -3.84 17.37 10.64
C THR A 21 -2.50 17.65 11.32
N ARG A 22 -2.45 18.61 12.26
CA ARG A 22 -1.22 18.91 13.01
C ARG A 22 -0.77 17.73 13.86
N LYS A 23 -1.67 17.05 14.58
CA LYS A 23 -1.32 15.87 15.38
C LYS A 23 -0.75 14.72 14.54
N VAL A 24 -1.30 14.50 13.35
CA VAL A 24 -0.77 13.51 12.39
C VAL A 24 0.62 13.92 11.94
N GLU A 25 0.84 15.19 11.59
CA GLU A 25 2.15 15.70 11.22
C GLU A 25 3.18 15.59 12.35
N GLU A 26 2.80 15.90 13.59
CA GLU A 26 3.66 15.71 14.77
C GLU A 26 4.10 14.25 14.90
N GLN A 27 3.18 13.30 14.81
CA GLN A 27 3.50 11.86 14.88
C GLN A 27 4.41 11.42 13.73
N LEU A 28 4.15 11.88 12.51
CA LEU A 28 4.98 11.54 11.35
C LEU A 28 6.40 12.11 11.48
N ASN A 29 6.54 13.33 11.99
CA ASN A 29 7.83 13.94 12.24
C ASN A 29 8.65 13.22 13.32
N LEU A 30 8.00 12.56 14.30
CA LEU A 30 8.69 11.73 15.28
C LEU A 30 9.27 10.43 14.67
N VAL A 31 8.59 9.86 13.67
CA VAL A 31 8.97 8.57 13.07
C VAL A 31 9.93 8.73 11.90
N SER A 32 9.75 9.75 11.07
CA SER A 32 10.52 9.94 9.83
C SER A 32 10.79 11.43 9.57
N PRO A 33 11.60 12.09 10.41
CA PRO A 33 11.91 13.50 10.23
C PRO A 33 12.56 13.76 8.88
N ASN A 34 12.16 14.84 8.20
CA ASN A 34 12.66 15.28 6.89
C ASN A 34 12.42 14.31 5.72
N SER A 35 11.54 13.31 5.89
CA SER A 35 11.22 12.42 4.79
C SER A 35 10.47 13.16 3.67
N PRO A 36 10.87 13.00 2.39
CA PRO A 36 10.12 13.59 1.27
C PRO A 36 8.73 12.98 1.12
N ASN A 37 8.46 11.85 1.79
CA ASN A 37 7.19 11.14 1.75
C ASN A 37 6.19 11.59 2.84
N LEU A 38 6.57 12.53 3.71
CA LEU A 38 5.68 13.03 4.77
C LEU A 38 4.28 13.43 4.27
N PRO A 39 4.12 14.18 3.15
CA PRO A 39 2.80 14.51 2.63
C PRO A 39 1.97 13.28 2.25
N ILE A 40 2.60 12.25 1.67
CA ILE A 40 1.95 11.01 1.27
C ILE A 40 1.44 10.26 2.51
N TYR A 41 2.27 10.12 3.54
CA TYR A 41 1.88 9.45 4.78
C TYR A 41 0.77 10.21 5.50
N ARG A 42 0.80 11.54 5.49
CA ARG A 42 -0.26 12.39 6.06
C ARG A 42 -1.59 12.10 5.37
N ASP A 43 -1.64 12.11 4.04
CA ASP A 43 -2.87 11.84 3.30
C ASP A 43 -3.39 10.41 3.52
N MET A 44 -2.50 9.42 3.64
CA MET A 44 -2.88 8.04 3.98
C MET A 44 -3.59 7.98 5.34
N ILE A 45 -3.01 8.60 6.37
CA ILE A 45 -3.57 8.60 7.73
C ILE A 45 -4.90 9.38 7.77
N LEU A 46 -4.94 10.58 7.20
CA LEU A 46 -6.16 11.38 7.14
C LEU A 46 -7.28 10.65 6.38
N THR A 47 -6.95 9.85 5.37
CA THR A 47 -7.94 9.04 4.64
C THR A 47 -8.56 7.98 5.55
N VAL A 48 -7.72 7.28 6.34
CA VAL A 48 -8.20 6.31 7.34
C VAL A 48 -9.03 7.00 8.43
N LEU A 49 -8.62 8.19 8.89
CA LEU A 49 -9.39 8.97 9.86
C LEU A 49 -10.75 9.38 9.31
N ARG A 50 -10.86 9.71 8.01
CA ARG A 50 -12.15 10.03 7.39
C ARG A 50 -13.05 8.80 7.34
N MET A 51 -12.51 7.64 6.99
CA MET A 51 -13.25 6.38 7.06
C MET A 51 -13.75 6.08 8.47
N ALA A 52 -12.95 6.38 9.49
CA ALA A 52 -13.35 6.21 10.90
C ALA A 52 -14.40 7.23 11.35
N GLN A 53 -14.36 8.47 10.84
CA GLN A 53 -15.38 9.49 11.10
C GLN A 53 -16.74 9.11 10.49
N GLU A 54 -16.72 8.51 9.30
CA GLU A 54 -17.90 8.05 8.59
C GLU A 54 -18.50 6.77 9.22
N ASP A 55 -17.65 5.86 9.72
CA ASP A 55 -18.00 4.59 10.39
C ASP A 55 -19.11 3.77 9.71
N HIS A 56 -19.19 3.83 8.38
CA HIS A 56 -20.34 3.30 7.64
C HIS A 56 -20.41 1.77 7.60
N ASN A 57 -19.27 1.07 7.49
CA ASN A 57 -19.26 -0.38 7.26
C ASN A 57 -18.00 -1.08 7.78
N ARG A 58 -18.20 -2.01 8.72
CA ARG A 58 -17.13 -2.83 9.32
C ARG A 58 -16.36 -3.69 8.32
N TRP A 59 -17.02 -4.24 7.30
CA TRP A 59 -16.35 -5.05 6.27
C TRP A 59 -15.40 -4.22 5.42
N ASN A 60 -15.81 -2.99 5.05
CA ASN A 60 -14.94 -2.08 4.30
C ASN A 60 -13.68 -1.74 5.12
N ALA A 61 -13.83 -1.50 6.42
CA ALA A 61 -12.70 -1.28 7.33
C ALA A 61 -11.78 -2.52 7.40
N LYS A 62 -12.33 -3.73 7.50
CA LYS A 62 -11.54 -4.98 7.53
C LYS A 62 -10.78 -5.23 6.24
N ILE A 63 -11.41 -5.05 5.08
CA ILE A 63 -10.77 -5.22 3.76
C ILE A 63 -9.63 -4.21 3.60
N THR A 64 -9.87 -2.95 3.96
CA THR A 64 -8.86 -1.89 3.88
C THR A 64 -7.67 -2.18 4.81
N LEU A 65 -7.93 -2.60 6.05
CA LEU A 65 -6.87 -3.00 6.98
C LEU A 65 -6.03 -4.16 6.44
N GLN A 66 -6.68 -5.17 5.87
CA GLN A 66 -5.98 -6.32 5.30
C GLN A 66 -5.12 -5.91 4.10
N ALA A 67 -5.67 -5.10 3.18
CA ALA A 67 -4.93 -4.60 2.02
C ALA A 67 -3.70 -3.78 2.43
N LEU A 68 -3.82 -2.88 3.42
CA LEU A 68 -2.70 -2.10 3.93
C LEU A 68 -1.59 -2.99 4.52
N ARG A 69 -1.96 -4.02 5.30
CA ARG A 69 -1.01 -4.98 5.87
C ARG A 69 -0.30 -5.80 4.80
N GLU A 70 -1.04 -6.28 3.79
CA GLU A 70 -0.47 -7.06 2.70
C GLU A 70 0.50 -6.22 1.86
N LEU A 71 0.16 -4.97 1.55
CA LEU A 71 1.03 -4.07 0.80
C LEU A 71 2.29 -3.69 1.58
N GLU A 72 2.18 -3.31 2.86
CA GLU A 72 3.34 -3.02 3.72
C GLU A 72 4.29 -4.23 3.77
N HIS A 73 3.73 -5.42 4.01
CA HIS A 73 4.50 -6.64 4.07
C HIS A 73 5.17 -6.96 2.73
N ALA A 74 4.43 -6.84 1.62
CA ALA A 74 4.96 -7.10 0.28
C ALA A 74 6.10 -6.14 -0.07
N PHE A 75 5.95 -4.84 0.18
CA PHE A 75 7.01 -3.87 -0.07
C PHE A 75 8.27 -4.17 0.73
N ARG A 76 8.11 -4.45 2.04
CA ARG A 76 9.25 -4.80 2.90
C ARG A 76 9.94 -6.08 2.45
N THR A 77 9.18 -7.12 2.12
CA THR A 77 9.72 -8.40 1.67
C THR A 77 10.43 -8.29 0.32
N LEU A 78 9.91 -7.48 -0.60
CA LEU A 78 10.44 -7.33 -1.95
C LEU A 78 11.58 -6.31 -2.07
N GLU A 79 11.76 -5.41 -1.09
CA GLU A 79 12.82 -4.39 -1.12
C GLU A 79 14.23 -5.01 -1.24
N GLN A 80 14.48 -6.16 -0.60
CA GLN A 80 15.76 -6.89 -0.70
C GLN A 80 16.10 -7.34 -2.14
N PHE A 81 15.11 -7.40 -3.02
CA PHE A 81 15.27 -7.77 -4.43
C PHE A 81 15.27 -6.56 -5.36
N LYS A 82 15.30 -5.33 -4.84
CA LYS A 82 15.38 -4.10 -5.65
C LYS A 82 16.63 -4.12 -6.53
N GLY A 83 16.52 -3.58 -7.74
CA GLY A 83 17.59 -3.59 -8.74
C GLY A 83 17.81 -4.92 -9.46
N ARG A 84 17.24 -6.03 -8.98
CA ARG A 84 17.28 -7.32 -9.70
C ARG A 84 16.24 -7.33 -10.81
N ARG A 85 16.63 -7.75 -12.02
CA ARG A 85 15.71 -8.01 -13.14
C ARG A 85 14.73 -9.11 -12.74
N LYS A 86 13.46 -8.94 -13.06
CA LYS A 86 12.37 -9.85 -12.70
C LYS A 86 11.56 -10.16 -13.94
N VAL A 87 11.11 -11.40 -14.05
CA VAL A 87 10.13 -11.84 -15.03
C VAL A 87 8.97 -12.44 -14.25
N THR A 88 7.75 -11.96 -14.49
CA THR A 88 6.53 -12.57 -13.94
C THR A 88 5.97 -13.50 -14.99
N VAL A 89 5.88 -14.79 -14.67
CA VAL A 89 5.35 -15.83 -15.57
C VAL A 89 3.95 -16.19 -15.10
N PHE A 90 3.00 -16.25 -16.03
CA PHE A 90 1.64 -16.72 -15.78
C PHE A 90 1.38 -18.02 -16.54
N GLY A 91 0.61 -18.91 -15.93
CA GLY A 91 0.26 -20.21 -16.51
C GLY A 91 -1.00 -20.77 -15.88
N SER A 92 -1.59 -21.77 -16.52
CA SER A 92 -2.76 -22.45 -15.98
C SER A 92 -2.42 -23.21 -14.71
N ALA A 93 -3.13 -22.93 -13.61
CA ALA A 93 -3.05 -23.72 -12.38
C ALA A 93 -3.56 -25.17 -12.54
N ARG A 94 -4.12 -25.51 -13.70
CA ARG A 94 -4.75 -26.81 -14.00
C ARG A 94 -3.91 -27.70 -14.91
N THR A 95 -2.73 -27.26 -15.35
CA THR A 95 -1.86 -28.06 -16.22
C THR A 95 -1.24 -29.22 -15.43
N PRO A 96 -1.49 -30.50 -15.81
CA PRO A 96 -0.88 -31.64 -15.14
C PRO A 96 0.65 -31.66 -15.27
N ILE A 97 1.34 -32.33 -14.34
CA ILE A 97 2.81 -32.37 -14.30
C ILE A 97 3.41 -33.11 -15.50
N GLU A 98 2.69 -34.11 -16.01
CA GLU A 98 3.02 -34.91 -17.19
C GLU A 98 2.76 -34.17 -18.51
N HIS A 99 2.07 -33.02 -18.47
CA HIS A 99 1.77 -32.27 -19.68
C HIS A 99 3.04 -31.60 -20.22
N PRO A 100 3.32 -31.65 -21.54
CA PRO A 100 4.54 -31.08 -22.12
C PRO A 100 4.80 -29.61 -21.75
N LEU A 101 3.75 -28.80 -21.65
CA LEU A 101 3.84 -27.40 -21.20
C LEU A 101 4.43 -27.24 -19.78
N TYR A 102 4.17 -28.18 -18.86
CA TYR A 102 4.74 -28.12 -17.53
C TYR A 102 6.26 -28.32 -17.59
N GLY A 103 6.71 -29.27 -18.41
CA GLY A 103 8.14 -29.50 -18.70
C GLY A 103 8.82 -28.23 -19.24
N LEU A 104 8.21 -27.59 -20.24
CA LEU A 104 8.73 -26.34 -20.82
C LEU A 104 8.78 -25.20 -19.80
N ALA A 105 7.76 -25.05 -18.95
CA ALA A 105 7.74 -24.02 -17.91
C ALA A 105 8.85 -24.23 -16.88
N ARG A 106 9.16 -25.49 -16.54
CA ARG A 106 10.28 -25.84 -15.63
C ARG A 106 11.63 -25.51 -16.26
N GLU A 107 11.83 -25.83 -17.54
CA GLU A 107 13.05 -25.50 -18.27
C GLU A 107 13.25 -23.98 -18.36
N LEU A 108 12.19 -23.23 -18.66
CA LEU A 108 12.23 -21.76 -18.67
C LEU A 108 12.64 -21.16 -17.32
N GLY A 109 12.16 -21.73 -16.21
CA GLY A 109 12.47 -21.24 -14.85
C GLY A 109 13.85 -21.65 -14.31
N ALA A 110 14.52 -22.60 -14.95
CA ALA A 110 15.86 -23.07 -14.57
C ALA A 110 16.99 -22.29 -15.25
N ALA A 111 16.68 -21.58 -16.34
CA ALA A 111 17.60 -20.71 -17.08
C ALA A 111 17.76 -19.33 -16.40
#